data_AF-A0AAV5NC48-F1
#
_entry.id   AF-A0AAV5NC48-F1
#
_cell.length_a   1.000
_cell.length_b   1.000
_cell.length_c   1.000
_cell.angle_alpha   90.00
_cell.angle_beta   90.00
_cell.angle_gamma   90.00
#
_symmetry.space_group_name_H-M   'P 1'
#
loop_
_entity.id
_entity.type
_entity.pdbx_description
1 polymer ?
#
loop_
_entity_poly.entity_id
_entity_poly.type
_entity_poly.pdbx_seq_one_letter_code
_entity_poly.pdbx_strand_id
1 'polypeptide(L)' 'MNTEVYAVYLTAATSAYPAGYIINNIVCENTMTPTVSSGQAAVADPDRKYPIGSTYTASAS' A
#
# COMPACT_ATOMS: atom_id res chain seq x y z
N MET A 1 -22.15 -5.36 1.20
CA MET A 1 -20.70 -5.68 1.23
C MET A 1 -19.96 -4.37 1.22
N ASN A 2 -19.19 -4.07 2.27
CA ASN A 2 -18.41 -2.84 2.33
C ASN A 2 -17.01 -3.16 1.81
N THR A 3 -16.60 -2.47 0.76
CA THR A 3 -15.24 -2.56 0.21
C THR A 3 -14.40 -1.42 0.75
N GLU A 4 -13.11 -1.66 0.92
CA GLU A 4 -12.11 -0.70 1.35
C GLU A 4 -10.95 -0.70 0.34
N VAL A 5 -10.36 0.47 0.14
CA VAL A 5 -9.20 0.64 -0.73
C VAL A 5 -7.94 0.56 0.11
N TYR A 6 -6.94 -0.15 -0.39
CA TYR A 6 -5.61 -0.25 0.20
C TYR A 6 -4.55 0.22 -0.80
N ALA A 7 -3.56 0.97 -0.33
CA ALA A 7 -2.36 1.28 -1.08
C ALA A 7 -1.26 0.25 -0.75
N VAL A 8 -0.66 -0.33 -1.79
CA VAL A 8 0.45 -1.29 -1.66
C VAL A 8 1.76 -0.56 -1.90
N TYR A 9 2.67 -0.66 -0.94
CA TYR A 9 3.96 0.02 -0.96
C TYR A 9 5.13 -0.94 -0.77
N LEU A 10 6.31 -0.54 -1.25
CA LEU A 10 7.55 -1.29 -1.01
C LEU A 10 8.03 -1.10 0.43
N THR A 11 8.32 -2.18 1.16
CA THR A 11 8.83 -2.09 2.54
C THR A 11 10.32 -1.80 2.62
N ALA A 12 11.03 -1.97 1.50
CA ALA A 12 12.45 -1.69 1.37
C ALA A 12 12.73 -1.01 0.03
N ALA A 13 13.83 -0.27 -0.06
CA ALA A 13 14.26 0.32 -1.31
C ALA A 13 14.70 -0.78 -2.30
N THR A 14 14.41 -0.55 -3.57
CA THR A 14 14.89 -1.33 -4.71
C THR A 14 15.87 -0.47 -5.51
N SER A 15 16.45 -1.03 -6.59
CA SER A 15 17.28 -0.24 -7.50
C SER A 15 16.52 0.87 -8.24
N ALA A 16 15.20 0.74 -8.36
CA ALA A 16 14.36 1.66 -9.13
C ALA A 16 13.58 2.64 -8.24
N TYR A 17 13.21 2.23 -7.01
CA TYR A 17 12.28 2.97 -6.17
C TYR A 17 12.66 2.92 -4.70
N PRO A 18 12.41 3.99 -3.92
CA PRO A 18 12.67 4.00 -2.49
C PRO A 18 11.67 3.14 -1.71
N ALA A 19 11.99 2.84 -0.45
CA ALA A 19 11.01 2.30 0.49
C ALA A 19 9.82 3.28 0.63
N GLY A 20 8.62 2.75 0.80
CA GLY A 20 7.38 3.52 0.85
C GLY A 20 6.77 3.83 -0.52
N TYR A 21 7.46 3.56 -1.63
CA TYR A 21 6.91 3.82 -2.96
C TYR A 21 5.64 3.01 -3.21
N ILE A 22 4.55 3.68 -3.59
CA ILE A 22 3.27 3.04 -3.90
C ILE A 22 3.34 2.43 -5.29
N ILE A 23 3.16 1.11 -5.34
CA ILE A 23 3.19 0.33 -6.58
C ILE A 23 1.80 -0.09 -7.06
N ASN A 24 0.80 -0.09 -6.18
CA ASN A 24 -0.55 -0.50 -6.53
C ASN A 24 -1.60 0.09 -5.58
N ASN A 25 -2.85 0.17 -6.04
CA ASN A 25 -4.03 0.40 -5.21
C ASN A 25 -5.02 -0.74 -5.46
N ILE A 26 -5.45 -1.42 -4.40
CA ILE A 26 -6.34 -2.58 -4.49
C ILE A 26 -7.61 -2.34 -3.69
N VAL A 27 -8.71 -2.92 -4.17
CA VAL A 27 -10.00 -2.88 -3.47
C VAL A 27 -10.23 -4.26 -2.87
N CYS A 28 -10.41 -4.30 -1.56
CA CYS A 28 -10.70 -5.52 -0.81
C CYS A 28 -12.04 -5.36 -0.09
N GLU A 29 -12.68 -6.47 0.29
CA GLU A 29 -13.75 -6.40 1.28
C GLU A 29 -13.15 -5.97 2.62
N ASN A 30 -13.85 -5.12 3.39
CA ASN A 30 -13.35 -4.51 4.63
C ASN A 30 -12.94 -5.55 5.70
N THR A 31 -13.44 -6.78 5.59
CA THR A 31 -13.07 -7.90 6.49
C THR A 31 -11.80 -8.64 6.09
N MET A 32 -11.20 -8.34 4.92
CA MET A 32 -10.07 -9.07 4.38
C MET A 32 -8.81 -8.21 4.35
N THR A 33 -7.74 -8.71 4.96
CA THR A 33 -6.41 -8.13 4.77
C THR A 33 -5.90 -8.51 3.37
N PRO A 34 -5.41 -7.53 2.58
CA PRO A 34 -4.88 -7.84 1.26
C PRO A 34 -3.64 -8.72 1.33
N THR A 35 -3.59 -9.73 0.46
CA THR A 35 -2.38 -10.53 0.26
C THR A 35 -1.42 -9.78 -0.65
N VAL A 36 -0.20 -9.55 -0.17
CA VAL A 36 0.87 -8.85 -0.92
C VAL A 36 2.12 -9.71 -1.00
N SER A 37 2.97 -9.42 -1.98
CA SER A 37 4.22 -10.17 -2.18
C SER A 37 5.28 -9.80 -1.14
N SER A 38 6.32 -10.64 -0.99
CA SER A 38 7.46 -10.30 -0.13
C SER A 38 8.11 -8.98 -0.56
N GLY A 39 8.52 -8.17 0.43
CA GLY A 39 9.03 -6.82 0.20
C GLY A 39 7.95 -5.76 -0.04
N GLN A 40 6.67 -6.12 0.13
CA GLN A 40 5.54 -5.20 0.02
C GLN A 40 4.69 -5.26 1.28
N ALA A 41 3.99 -4.17 1.54
CA ALA A 41 2.96 -4.07 2.57
C ALA A 41 1.78 -3.26 2.04
N ALA A 42 0.64 -3.40 2.68
CA ALA A 42 -0.55 -2.63 2.35
C ALA A 42 -0.94 -1.73 3.53
N VAL A 43 -1.44 -0.55 3.22
CA VAL A 43 -2.03 0.39 4.17
C VAL A 43 -3.44 0.74 3.71
N ALA A 44 -4.39 0.80 4.65
CA ALA A 44 -5.73 1.26 4.35
C ALA A 44 -5.69 2.70 3.81
N ASP A 45 -6.37 2.92 2.70
CA ASP A 45 -6.43 4.20 1.99
C ASP A 45 -7.84 4.47 1.45
N PRO A 46 -8.87 4.51 2.32
CA PRO A 46 -10.27 4.68 1.90
C PRO A 46 -10.50 5.99 1.12
N ASP A 47 -9.69 7.01 1.38
CA ASP A 47 -9.76 8.33 0.74
C ASP A 47 -8.88 8.45 -0.52
N ARG A 48 -8.17 7.38 -0.92
CA ARG A 48 -7.24 7.37 -2.06
C ARG A 48 -6.16 8.46 -2.00
N LYS A 49 -5.63 8.72 -0.81
CA LYS A 49 -4.57 9.70 -0.54
C LYS A 49 -3.23 9.30 -1.18
N TYR A 50 -3.03 8.01 -1.43
CA TYR A 50 -1.75 7.46 -1.90
C TYR A 50 -1.89 6.87 -3.31
N PRO A 51 -1.85 7.69 -4.38
CA PRO A 51 -1.86 7.19 -5.75
C PRO A 51 -0.57 6.42 -6.07
N ILE A 52 -0.63 5.49 -7.02
CA ILE A 52 0.55 4.81 -7.58
C ILE A 52 1.59 5.85 -8.02
N GLY A 53 2.85 5.61 -7.65
CA GLY A 53 3.96 6.54 -7.89
C GLY A 53 4.23 7.53 -6.77
N SER A 54 3.30 7.69 -5.83
CA SER A 54 3.53 8.46 -4.60
C SER A 54 4.37 7.68 -3.59
N THR A 55 4.62 8.27 -2.44
CA THR A 55 5.36 7.64 -1.35
C THR A 55 4.54 7.69 -0.07
N TYR A 56 4.38 6.53 0.55
CA TYR A 56 3.87 6.38 1.91
C TYR A 56 5.03 6.32 2.89
N THR A 57 5.12 7.31 3.77
CA THR A 57 6.05 7.28 4.88
C THR A 57 5.39 6.54 6.04
N ALA A 58 5.70 5.27 6.20
CA ALA A 58 5.30 4.52 7.38
C ALA A 58 5.91 5.19 8.62
N SER A 59 5.07 5.67 9.53
CA SER A 59 5.55 6.19 10.82
C SER A 59 6.22 5.03 11.56
N ALA A 60 7.50 5.19 11.91
CA ALA A 60 8.15 4.28 12.83
C ALA A 60 7.35 4.28 14.15
N SER A 61 6.85 3.10 14.52
CA SER A 61 6.23 2.88 15.83
C SER A 61 7.29 2.76 16.92
#